data_AF-A0A9R1QAV3-F1
#
_entry.id   AF-A0A9R1QAV3-F1
#
_cell.length_a   1.000
_cell.length_b   1.000
_cell.length_c   1.000
_cell.angle_alpha   90.00
_cell.angle_beta   90.00
_cell.angle_gamma   90.00
#
_symmetry.space_group_name_H-M   'P 1'
#
loop_
_entity.id
_entity.type
_entity.pdbx_description
1 polymer ?
#
loop_
_entity_poly.entity_id
_entity_poly.type
_entity_poly.pdbx_seq_one_letter_code
_entity_poly.pdbx_strand_id
1 'polypeptide(L)'
;MGSVTASTMAQPTLRVAAFCGSLRKDSWHRGLIRAAEELCEESIPGLRIDHIGVFLDLHFINKPELHIRAFADPPKFDEEGNLIDAVTRERLKKVLLSLQAFALRLKHKDE
;
A
#
# COMPACT_ATOMS: atom_id res chain seq x y z
N MET A 1 -8.05 27.21 -34.01
CA MET A 1 -6.78 26.72 -33.43
C MET A 1 -6.69 27.34 -32.04
N GLY A 2 -7.24 26.76 -30.98
CA GLY A 2 -6.95 25.43 -30.45
C GLY A 2 -5.87 25.55 -29.37
N SER A 3 -6.19 26.15 -28.23
CA SER A 3 -5.34 26.18 -27.04
C SER A 3 -6.12 25.52 -25.91
N VAL A 4 -5.92 24.21 -25.78
CA VAL A 4 -6.42 23.39 -24.67
C VAL A 4 -5.63 23.82 -23.43
N THR A 5 -6.27 24.56 -22.53
CA THR A 5 -5.73 24.82 -21.19
C THR A 5 -5.69 23.50 -20.44
N ALA A 6 -4.49 23.04 -20.12
CA ALA A 6 -4.25 21.91 -19.26
C ALA A 6 -5.00 22.12 -17.93
N SER A 7 -5.99 21.26 -17.68
CA SER A 7 -6.66 21.15 -16.39
C SER A 7 -5.58 20.86 -15.34
N THR A 8 -5.30 21.82 -14.47
CA THR A 8 -4.51 21.56 -13.27
C THR A 8 -5.35 20.64 -12.40
N MET A 9 -5.09 19.33 -12.46
CA MET A 9 -5.74 18.36 -11.58
C MET A 9 -5.39 18.73 -10.14
N ALA A 10 -6.33 19.35 -9.44
CA ALA A 10 -6.22 19.62 -8.02
C ALA A 10 -5.94 18.30 -7.30
N GLN A 11 -4.87 18.25 -6.51
CA GLN A 11 -4.56 17.09 -5.67
C GLN A 11 -5.78 16.80 -4.79
N PRO A 12 -6.19 15.53 -4.64
CA PRO A 12 -7.33 15.20 -3.80
C PRO A 12 -7.06 15.68 -2.36
N THR A 13 -7.98 16.48 -1.84
CA THR A 13 -7.90 17.07 -0.50
C THR A 13 -8.14 16.03 0.59
N LEU A 14 -8.82 14.93 0.27
CA LEU A 14 -9.05 13.81 1.18
C LEU A 14 -8.85 12.45 0.47
N ARG A 15 -8.03 11.59 1.08
CA ARG A 15 -7.80 10.20 0.63
C ARG A 15 -8.41 9.20 1.60
N VAL A 16 -9.18 8.26 1.08
CA VAL A 16 -9.85 7.20 1.84
C VAL A 16 -9.33 5.84 1.39
N ALA A 17 -8.69 5.08 2.30
CA ALA A 17 -8.31 3.71 2.03
C ALA A 17 -9.53 2.78 2.15
N ALA A 18 -9.93 2.13 1.06
CA ALA A 18 -11.03 1.17 1.04
C ALA A 18 -10.51 -0.27 1.04
N PHE A 19 -10.91 -1.04 2.05
CA PHE A 19 -10.59 -2.47 2.15
C PHE A 19 -11.69 -3.32 1.51
N CYS A 20 -11.29 -4.24 0.63
CA CYS A 20 -12.23 -5.18 0.02
C CYS A 20 -12.69 -6.22 1.05
N GLY A 21 -13.99 -6.31 1.30
CA GLY A 21 -14.58 -7.33 2.20
C GLY A 21 -14.35 -8.78 1.74
N SER A 22 -13.95 -9.02 0.49
CA SER A 22 -13.50 -10.34 0.03
C SER A 22 -12.42 -10.26 -1.04
N LEU A 23 -11.33 -11.00 -0.83
CA LEU A 23 -10.13 -11.01 -1.67
C LEU A 23 -10.23 -11.92 -2.92
N ARG A 24 -11.29 -12.73 -3.03
CA ARG A 24 -11.47 -13.66 -4.17
C ARG A 24 -11.63 -12.92 -5.49
N LYS A 25 -11.25 -13.57 -6.61
CA LYS A 25 -11.32 -13.02 -7.98
C LYS A 25 -12.67 -12.39 -8.32
N ASP A 26 -13.73 -13.10 -7.99
CA ASP A 26 -15.11 -12.74 -8.37
C ASP A 26 -15.87 -12.10 -7.20
N SER A 27 -15.21 -11.23 -6.44
CA SER A 27 -15.82 -10.51 -5.31
C SER A 27 -16.63 -9.31 -5.79
N TRP A 28 -17.92 -9.26 -5.42
CA TRP A 28 -18.77 -8.09 -5.63
C TRP A 28 -18.28 -6.85 -4.85
N HIS A 29 -17.55 -7.02 -3.75
CA HIS A 29 -16.98 -5.91 -2.98
C HIS A 29 -15.97 -5.10 -3.81
N ARG A 30 -15.24 -5.75 -4.72
CA ARG A 30 -14.37 -5.06 -5.69
C ARG A 30 -15.19 -4.21 -6.67
N GLY A 31 -16.38 -4.66 -7.03
CA GLY A 31 -17.32 -3.87 -7.83
C GLY A 31 -17.80 -2.64 -7.06
N LEU A 32 -18.18 -2.81 -5.79
CA LEU A 32 -18.65 -1.71 -4.94
C LEU A 32 -17.60 -0.63 -4.72
N ILE A 33 -16.33 -1.00 -4.48
CA ILE A 33 -15.27 -0.02 -4.28
C ILE A 33 -15.02 0.79 -5.58
N ARG A 34 -15.06 0.14 -6.75
CA ARG A 34 -14.95 0.84 -8.05
C ARG A 34 -16.12 1.79 -8.29
N ALA A 35 -17.35 1.35 -8.05
CA ALA A 35 -18.52 2.21 -8.15
C ALA A 35 -18.47 3.40 -7.18
N ALA A 36 -17.92 3.19 -5.97
CA ALA A 36 -17.71 4.27 -5.02
C ALA A 36 -16.67 5.29 -5.54
N GLU A 37 -15.59 4.84 -6.17
CA GLU A 37 -14.60 5.73 -6.80
C GLU A 37 -15.24 6.60 -7.89
N GLU A 38 -15.99 5.98 -8.81
CA GLU A 38 -16.75 6.67 -9.86
C GLU A 38 -17.73 7.71 -9.27
N LEU A 39 -18.51 7.34 -8.26
CA LEU A 39 -19.44 8.25 -7.59
C LEU A 39 -18.74 9.41 -6.87
N CYS A 40 -17.51 9.21 -6.37
CA CYS A 40 -16.74 10.29 -5.75
C CYS A 40 -16.28 11.30 -6.79
N GLU A 41 -15.84 10.86 -7.97
CA GLU A 41 -15.49 11.75 -9.08
C GLU A 41 -16.70 12.57 -9.55
N GLU A 42 -17.88 11.95 -9.60
CA GLU A 42 -19.11 12.62 -10.03
C GLU A 42 -19.70 13.56 -8.98
N SER A 43 -19.72 13.14 -7.71
CA SER A 43 -20.56 13.76 -6.67
C SER A 43 -19.76 14.40 -5.53
N ILE A 44 -18.47 14.07 -5.36
CA ILE A 44 -17.65 14.53 -4.23
C ILE A 44 -16.26 14.98 -4.70
N PRO A 45 -16.15 16.12 -5.42
CA PRO A 45 -14.87 16.62 -5.92
C PRO A 45 -13.83 16.78 -4.79
N GLY A 46 -12.63 16.25 -5.02
CA GLY A 46 -11.52 16.29 -4.07
C GLY A 46 -11.40 15.08 -3.14
N LEU A 47 -12.37 14.16 -3.14
CA LEU A 47 -12.26 12.88 -2.45
C LEU A 47 -11.75 11.78 -3.39
N ARG A 48 -10.70 11.08 -2.96
CA ARG A 48 -10.12 9.93 -3.69
C ARG A 48 -10.19 8.67 -2.84
N ILE A 49 -10.52 7.55 -3.48
CA ILE A 49 -10.48 6.23 -2.86
C ILE A 49 -9.19 5.52 -3.29
N ASP A 50 -8.43 5.00 -2.33
CA ASP A 50 -7.27 4.14 -2.58
C ASP A 50 -7.65 2.68 -2.28
N HIS A 51 -7.48 1.80 -3.26
CA HIS A 51 -7.93 0.42 -3.21
C HIS A 51 -6.93 -0.47 -2.49
N ILE A 52 -7.31 -1.06 -1.35
CA ILE A 52 -6.44 -1.92 -0.54
C ILE A 52 -7.00 -3.34 -0.49
N GLY A 53 -6.15 -4.34 -0.79
CA GLY A 53 -6.55 -5.75 -0.76
C GLY A 53 -7.61 -6.10 -1.81
N VAL A 54 -7.63 -5.43 -2.96
CA VAL A 54 -8.59 -5.73 -4.02
C VAL A 54 -7.99 -6.81 -4.93
N PHE A 55 -8.29 -8.08 -4.65
CA PHE A 55 -7.86 -9.31 -5.36
C PHE A 55 -6.52 -9.96 -4.90
N LEU A 56 -6.42 -11.28 -5.10
CA LEU A 56 -5.31 -12.20 -4.77
C LEU A 56 -4.03 -12.00 -5.60
N ASP A 57 -3.59 -10.75 -5.80
CA ASP A 57 -2.19 -10.48 -6.18
C ASP A 57 -1.30 -10.30 -4.93
N LEU A 58 -1.77 -10.84 -3.82
CA LEU A 58 -1.02 -10.95 -2.58
C LEU A 58 -0.14 -12.19 -2.66
N HIS A 59 1.17 -11.97 -2.77
CA HIS A 59 2.14 -13.04 -2.66
C HIS A 59 2.38 -13.35 -1.18
N PHE A 60 1.96 -14.53 -0.73
CA PHE A 60 2.28 -14.99 0.62
C PHE A 60 3.78 -15.28 0.72
N ILE A 61 4.49 -14.44 1.46
CA ILE A 61 5.93 -14.54 1.67
C ILE A 61 6.17 -15.01 3.10
N ASN A 62 6.54 -16.27 3.28
CA ASN A 62 6.91 -16.80 4.61
C ASN A 62 8.29 -16.33 5.07
N LYS A 63 9.19 -16.02 4.13
CA LYS A 63 10.54 -15.47 4.39
C LYS A 63 10.93 -14.51 3.27
N PRO A 64 11.60 -13.38 3.55
CA PRO A 64 12.12 -12.95 4.85
C PRO A 64 11.02 -12.51 5.84
N GLU A 65 11.25 -12.72 7.14
CA GLU A 65 10.39 -12.21 8.22
C GLU A 65 11.20 -11.35 9.17
N LEU A 66 10.55 -10.36 9.80
CA LEU A 66 11.15 -9.55 10.84
C LEU A 66 10.30 -9.61 12.10
N HIS A 67 10.87 -10.15 13.18
CA HIS A 67 10.28 -10.11 14.50
C HIS A 67 11.08 -9.19 15.42
N ILE A 68 10.37 -8.27 16.08
CA ILE A 68 10.93 -7.27 16.99
C ILE A 68 10.21 -7.37 18.33
N ARG A 69 10.97 -7.52 19.40
CA ARG A 69 10.46 -7.36 20.77
C ARG A 69 10.49 -5.88 21.13
N ALA A 70 9.39 -5.17 20.89
CA ALA A 70 9.34 -3.71 21.02
C ALA A 70 9.71 -3.21 22.43
N PHE A 71 9.32 -3.96 23.47
CA PHE A 71 9.51 -3.60 24.88
C PHE A 71 10.70 -4.29 25.56
N ALA A 72 11.63 -4.84 24.77
CA ALA A 72 12.87 -5.41 25.34
C ALA A 72 13.85 -4.29 25.73
N ASP A 73 14.66 -4.52 26.75
CA ASP A 73 15.79 -3.67 27.11
C ASP A 73 17.04 -4.03 26.25
N PRO A 74 17.79 -3.05 25.71
CA PRO A 74 17.45 -1.63 25.63
C PRO A 74 16.29 -1.36 24.65
N PRO A 75 15.48 -0.30 24.89
CA PRO A 75 14.31 0.04 24.10
C PRO A 75 14.58 0.07 22.59
N LYS A 76 13.64 -0.43 21.80
CA LYS A 76 13.76 -0.45 20.33
C LYS A 76 13.15 0.77 19.67
N PHE A 77 12.19 1.40 20.33
CA PHE A 77 11.47 2.59 19.85
C PHE A 77 11.59 3.72 20.88
N ASP A 78 11.51 4.97 20.41
CA ASP A 78 11.34 6.15 21.27
C ASP A 78 9.86 6.33 21.68
N GLU A 79 9.56 7.41 22.40
CA GLU A 79 8.22 7.70 22.95
C GLU A 79 7.19 7.98 21.84
N GLU A 80 7.64 8.47 20.69
CA GLU A 80 6.84 8.73 19.49
C GLU A 80 6.64 7.48 18.61
N GLY A 81 7.28 6.37 18.96
CA GLY A 81 7.19 5.10 18.23
C GLY A 81 8.12 5.00 17.01
N ASN A 82 9.15 5.85 16.92
CA ASN A 82 10.19 5.72 15.90
C ASN A 82 11.22 4.67 16.31
N LEU A 83 11.63 3.83 15.37
CA LEU A 83 12.63 2.80 15.61
C LEU A 83 14.01 3.43 15.87
N ILE A 84 14.63 3.26 17.04
CA ILE A 84 15.95 3.83 17.38
C ILE A 84 17.07 2.79 17.42
N ASP A 85 16.74 1.51 17.56
CA ASP A 85 17.73 0.43 17.65
C ASP A 85 18.42 0.17 16.30
N ALA A 86 19.72 0.48 16.24
CA ALA A 86 20.52 0.41 15.00
C ALA A 86 20.58 -1.02 14.43
N VAL A 87 20.65 -2.03 15.30
CA VAL A 87 20.69 -3.44 14.90
C VAL A 87 19.37 -3.84 14.21
N THR A 88 18.25 -3.42 14.76
CA THR A 88 16.91 -3.67 14.21
C THR A 88 16.70 -2.92 12.90
N ARG A 89 17.19 -1.68 12.78
CA ARG A 89 17.20 -0.94 11.49
C ARG A 89 17.96 -1.68 10.41
N GLU A 90 19.14 -2.22 10.72
CA GLU A 90 19.94 -2.98 9.75
C GLU A 90 19.26 -4.32 9.38
N ARG A 91 18.63 -5.01 10.34
CA ARG A 91 17.83 -6.20 10.05
C ARG A 91 16.64 -5.88 9.14
N LEU A 92 15.91 -4.80 9.41
CA LEU A 92 14.80 -4.33 8.58
C LEU A 92 15.27 -4.04 7.15
N LYS A 93 16.40 -3.35 6.98
CA LYS A 93 16.99 -3.09 5.67
C LYS A 93 17.24 -4.38 4.88
N LYS A 94 17.79 -5.43 5.52
CA LYS A 94 18.02 -6.73 4.87
C LYS A 94 16.72 -7.41 4.43
N VAL A 95 15.67 -7.32 5.23
CA VAL A 95 14.33 -7.82 4.85
C VAL A 95 13.79 -7.07 3.64
N LEU A 96 13.85 -5.74 3.64
CA LEU A 96 13.40 -4.91 2.52
C LEU A 96 14.16 -5.21 1.22
N LEU A 97 15.49 -5.35 1.29
CA LEU A 97 16.32 -5.73 0.13
C LEU A 97 15.94 -7.11 -0.41
N SER A 98 15.65 -8.07 0.47
CA SER A 98 15.21 -9.42 0.08
C SER A 98 13.81 -9.40 -0.57
N LEU A 99 12.89 -8.58 -0.06
CA LEU A 99 11.56 -8.37 -0.65
C LEU A 99 11.65 -7.69 -2.01
N GLN A 100 12.51 -6.69 -2.17
CA GLN A 100 12.77 -6.05 -3.46
C GLN A 100 13.28 -7.06 -4.49
N ALA A 101 14.27 -7.88 -4.12
CA ALA A 101 14.81 -8.92 -5.00
C ALA A 101 13.75 -9.96 -5.38
N PHE A 102 12.85 -10.33 -4.46
CA PHE A 102 11.72 -11.21 -4.77
C PHE A 102 10.74 -10.55 -5.76
N ALA A 103 10.35 -9.30 -5.53
CA ALA A 103 9.45 -8.57 -6.42
C ALA A 103 10.01 -8.43 -7.85
N LEU A 104 11.32 -8.16 -7.98
CA LEU A 104 11.98 -8.12 -9.29
C LEU A 104 11.95 -9.47 -10.01
N ARG A 105 12.16 -10.58 -9.30
CA ARG A 105 12.06 -11.92 -9.89
C ARG A 105 10.66 -12.24 -10.41
N LEU A 106 9.61 -11.77 -9.73
CA LEU A 106 8.24 -11.98 -10.22
C LEU A 106 8.00 -11.26 -11.54
N LYS A 107 8.52 -10.04 -11.71
CA LYS A 107 8.39 -9.27 -12.96
C LYS A 107 9.06 -9.93 -14.17
N HIS A 108 10.12 -10.70 -13.96
CA HIS A 108 10.84 -11.40 -15.04
C HIS A 108 10.24 -12.76 -15.43
N LYS A 109 9.18 -13.22 -14.74
CA LYS A 109 8.56 -14.52 -15.00
C LYS A 109 7.39 -14.45 -16.01
N ASP A 110 6.99 -13.24 -16.38
CA ASP A 110 5.90 -12.96 -17.32
C ASP A 110 6.40 -12.63 -18.76
N GLU A 111 7.69 -12.88 -19.04
CA GLU A 111 8.31 -12.91 -20.39
C GLU A 111 8.71 -14.35 -20.75
#